data_AF-A0A350M250-F1
#
_entry.id   AF-A0A350M250-F1
#
_cell.length_a   1.000
_cell.length_b   1.000
_cell.length_c   1.000
_cell.angle_alpha   90.00
_cell.angle_beta   90.00
_cell.angle_gamma   90.00
#
_symmetry.space_group_name_H-M   'P 1'
#
loop_
_entity.id
_entity.type
_entity.pdbx_description
1 polymer ?
#
loop_
_entity_poly.entity_id
_entity_poly.type
_entity_poly.pdbx_seq_one_letter_code
_entity_poly.pdbx_strand_id
1 'polypeptide(L)'
;PLQFFILLTGVLVFLFFQFNEPPVLFNQNAIHQLRNGTLQDRTAEIEKEYSEIWNRRQLKYQESIASNEINVINETTKSYDDELEKRRNELLTIYKESHNGKEAKESDYVFLYYILNYLPHGIIGLLLCVIISAAMSSTSGEINALAATSIIDFYKRLGNPDIQAHRQLLMSKLLTFLWGILAILFALFAQMVENLIEAVNILGSLFYGTILGVFLLAFFFKRVTARSVFIAAITSQLSVFVLYLLFKNEIAYLWHNVIGCAGVIILAVLLSLTKKRK
;
A
#
# COMPACT_ATOMS: atom_id res chain seq x y z
N PRO A 1 6.77 13.20 10.73
CA PRO A 1 8.20 13.02 10.41
C PRO A 1 8.47 12.01 9.27
N LEU A 2 8.00 10.77 9.34
CA LEU A 2 8.28 9.75 8.29
C LEU A 2 7.66 10.07 6.92
N GLN A 3 6.40 10.51 6.90
CA GLN A 3 5.70 10.89 5.65
C GLN A 3 6.40 12.04 4.91
N PHE A 4 7.04 12.96 5.63
CA PHE A 4 7.82 14.04 5.03
C PHE A 4 9.01 13.47 4.24
N PHE A 5 9.75 12.52 4.81
CA PHE A 5 10.89 11.88 4.12
C PHE A 5 10.47 11.04 2.92
N ILE A 6 9.31 10.37 3.00
CA ILE A 6 8.74 9.64 1.87
C ILE A 6 8.40 10.61 0.73
N LEU A 7 7.70 11.70 1.04
CA LEU A 7 7.37 12.73 0.05
C LEU A 7 8.64 13.37 -0.54
N LEU A 8 9.60 13.73 0.30
CA LEU A 8 10.88 14.30 -0.12
C LEU A 8 11.62 13.36 -1.07
N THR A 9 11.64 12.06 -0.76
CA THR A 9 12.27 11.06 -1.63
C THR A 9 11.55 10.99 -2.98
N GLY A 10 10.21 11.00 -2.99
CA GLY A 10 9.42 11.06 -4.22
C GLY A 10 9.73 12.32 -5.06
N VAL A 11 9.81 13.49 -4.42
CA VAL A 11 10.17 14.75 -5.08
C VAL A 11 11.59 14.69 -5.64
N LEU A 12 12.55 14.14 -4.91
CA LEU A 12 13.94 14.01 -5.37
C LEU A 12 14.05 13.06 -6.57
N VAL A 13 13.34 11.94 -6.57
CA VAL A 13 13.31 11.00 -7.71
C VAL A 13 12.61 11.62 -8.91
N PHE A 14 11.52 12.37 -8.69
CA PHE A 14 10.85 13.12 -9.74
C PHE A 14 11.79 14.17 -10.36
N LEU A 15 12.45 14.99 -9.53
CA LEU A 15 13.44 15.98 -9.99
C LEU A 15 14.61 15.30 -10.72
N PHE A 16 15.06 14.15 -10.25
CA PHE A 16 16.12 13.40 -10.91
C PHE A 16 15.73 13.01 -12.35
N PHE A 17 14.52 12.47 -12.54
CA PHE A 17 13.98 12.13 -13.86
C PHE A 17 13.54 13.34 -14.67
N GLN A 18 13.58 14.56 -14.12
CA GLN A 18 13.44 15.77 -14.94
C GLN A 18 14.70 16.01 -15.78
N PHE A 19 15.88 15.60 -15.30
CA PHE A 19 17.17 15.85 -15.96
C PHE A 19 17.78 14.61 -16.59
N ASN A 20 17.41 13.41 -16.14
CA ASN A 20 17.87 12.15 -16.69
C ASN A 20 16.73 11.46 -17.42
N GLU A 21 17.03 10.81 -18.55
CA GLU A 21 16.02 10.11 -19.34
C GLU A 21 15.34 9.01 -18.51
N PRO A 22 14.02 9.12 -18.25
CA PRO A 22 13.28 8.02 -17.67
C PRO A 22 13.08 6.92 -18.72
N PRO A 23 12.99 5.65 -18.31
CA PRO A 23 12.61 4.58 -19.24
C PRO A 23 11.16 4.78 -19.70
N VAL A 24 10.82 4.29 -20.89
CA VAL A 24 9.42 4.34 -21.39
C VAL A 24 8.46 3.69 -20.38
N LEU A 25 8.84 2.52 -19.86
CA LEU A 25 8.17 1.82 -18.75
C LEU A 25 9.18 1.53 -17.64
N PHE A 26 8.80 1.80 -16.39
CA PHE A 26 9.63 1.51 -15.22
C PHE A 26 9.65 0.02 -14.90
N ASN A 27 8.57 -0.71 -15.22
CA ASN A 27 8.51 -2.15 -15.08
C ASN A 27 9.34 -2.84 -16.18
N GLN A 28 10.61 -3.11 -15.85
CA GLN A 28 11.54 -3.77 -16.77
C GLN A 28 11.07 -5.17 -17.18
N ASN A 29 10.34 -5.88 -16.33
CA ASN A 29 9.80 -7.19 -16.69
C ASN A 29 8.77 -7.09 -17.82
N ALA A 30 7.94 -6.03 -17.82
CA ALA A 30 6.99 -5.79 -18.89
C ALA A 30 7.70 -5.50 -20.23
N ILE A 31 8.75 -4.66 -20.20
CA ILE A 31 9.57 -4.40 -21.39
C ILE A 31 10.25 -5.68 -21.88
N HIS A 32 10.83 -6.48 -20.97
CA HIS A 32 11.49 -7.74 -21.34
C HIS A 32 10.52 -8.73 -22.00
N GLN A 33 9.27 -8.79 -21.55
CA GLN A 33 8.24 -9.63 -22.18
C GLN A 33 7.89 -9.14 -23.59
N LEU A 34 7.77 -7.83 -23.78
CA LEU A 34 7.50 -7.23 -25.10
C LEU A 34 8.67 -7.43 -26.07
N ARG A 35 9.91 -7.24 -25.60
CA ARG A 35 11.13 -7.42 -26.40
C ARG A 35 11.39 -8.87 -26.80
N ASN A 36 10.95 -9.84 -26.00
CA ASN A 36 11.09 -11.26 -26.31
C ASN A 36 9.85 -11.86 -27.01
N GLY A 37 8.82 -11.05 -27.26
CA GLY A 37 7.58 -11.45 -27.90
C GLY A 37 7.54 -11.15 -29.40
N THR A 38 6.35 -11.25 -29.99
CA THR A 38 6.11 -10.96 -31.42
C THR A 38 6.15 -9.47 -31.78
N LEU A 39 6.21 -8.58 -30.77
CA LEU A 39 6.14 -7.12 -30.92
C LEU A 39 7.48 -6.44 -30.63
N GLN A 40 8.59 -7.17 -30.73
CA GLN A 40 9.94 -6.67 -30.48
C GLN A 40 10.27 -5.43 -31.33
N ASP A 41 9.99 -5.47 -32.62
CA ASP A 41 10.33 -4.37 -33.55
C ASP A 41 9.57 -3.09 -33.21
N ARG A 42 8.27 -3.20 -32.96
CA ARG A 42 7.44 -2.04 -32.57
C ARG A 42 7.85 -1.48 -31.21
N THR A 43 8.23 -2.35 -30.28
CA THR A 43 8.73 -1.94 -28.96
C THR A 43 10.02 -1.12 -29.10
N ALA A 44 10.98 -1.62 -29.89
CA ALA A 44 12.25 -0.93 -30.14
C ALA A 44 12.05 0.40 -30.88
N GLU A 45 11.10 0.46 -31.82
CA GLU A 45 10.74 1.69 -32.52
C GLU A 45 10.20 2.76 -31.55
N ILE A 46 9.26 2.39 -30.67
CA ILE A 46 8.69 3.31 -29.67
C ILE A 46 9.77 3.79 -28.69
N GLU A 47 10.65 2.90 -28.22
CA GLU A 47 11.78 3.29 -27.36
C GLU A 47 12.69 4.31 -28.03
N LYS A 48 12.98 4.13 -29.32
CA LYS A 48 13.79 5.07 -30.09
C LYS A 48 13.09 6.42 -30.26
N GLU A 49 11.82 6.42 -30.67
CA GLU A 49 11.01 7.65 -30.79
C GLU A 49 10.95 8.41 -29.47
N TYR A 50 10.78 7.68 -28.36
CA TYR A 50 10.77 8.25 -27.02
C TYR A 50 12.08 8.98 -26.69
N SER A 51 13.22 8.33 -26.90
CA SER A 51 14.54 8.95 -26.68
C SER A 51 14.77 10.16 -27.57
N GLU A 52 14.30 10.14 -28.82
CA GLU A 52 14.40 11.29 -29.73
C GLU A 52 13.55 12.48 -29.26
N ILE A 53 12.34 12.23 -28.76
CA ILE A 53 11.49 13.28 -28.16
C ILE A 53 12.17 13.84 -26.90
N TRP A 54 12.69 12.97 -26.03
CA TRP A 54 13.38 13.38 -24.80
C TRP A 54 14.57 14.30 -25.09
N ASN A 55 15.42 13.91 -26.03
CA ASN A 55 16.59 14.69 -26.42
C ASN A 55 16.20 16.07 -26.99
N ARG A 56 15.16 16.12 -27.83
CA ARG A 56 14.62 17.40 -28.36
C ARG A 56 14.10 18.30 -27.24
N ARG A 57 13.40 17.72 -26.26
CA ARG A 57 12.95 18.44 -25.06
C ARG A 57 14.12 19.03 -24.29
N GLN A 58 15.17 18.24 -24.03
CA GLN A 58 16.35 18.68 -23.28
C GLN A 58 17.10 19.82 -23.99
N LEU A 59 17.28 19.72 -25.31
CA LEU A 59 17.87 20.79 -26.12
C LEU A 59 17.05 22.08 -26.01
N LYS A 60 15.72 21.98 -26.15
CA LYS A 60 14.87 23.15 -26.09
C LYS A 60 14.83 23.80 -24.71
N TYR A 61 14.86 22.98 -23.67
CA TYR A 61 14.95 23.43 -22.29
C TYR A 61 16.25 24.23 -22.03
N GLN A 62 17.39 23.75 -22.54
CA GLN A 62 18.67 24.46 -22.44
C GLN A 62 18.66 25.79 -23.21
N GLU A 63 18.11 25.82 -24.42
CA GLU A 63 17.94 27.05 -25.20
C GLU A 63 17.12 28.09 -24.44
N SER A 64 15.97 27.69 -23.88
CA SER A 64 15.07 28.61 -23.21
C SER A 64 15.62 29.15 -21.88
N ILE A 65 16.43 28.37 -21.16
CA ILE A 65 17.19 28.87 -20.00
C ILE A 65 18.18 29.95 -20.43
N ALA A 66 18.91 29.74 -21.53
CA ALA A 66 19.87 30.71 -22.05
C ALA A 66 19.19 32.02 -22.50
N SER A 67 17.98 31.93 -23.06
CA SER A 67 17.19 33.08 -23.51
C SER A 67 16.45 33.83 -22.40
N ASN A 68 16.43 33.30 -21.16
CA ASN A 68 15.69 33.84 -20.02
C ASN A 68 14.16 33.96 -20.24
N GLU A 69 13.60 33.15 -21.16
CA GLU A 69 12.19 33.16 -21.54
C GLU A 69 11.37 32.12 -20.76
N ILE A 70 11.17 32.38 -19.46
CA ILE A 70 10.53 31.42 -18.53
C ILE A 70 9.10 31.00 -18.96
N ASN A 71 8.34 31.88 -19.62
CA ASN A 71 6.98 31.55 -20.04
C ASN A 71 6.95 30.58 -21.24
N VAL A 72 7.94 30.64 -22.13
CA VAL A 72 8.08 29.73 -23.29
C VAL A 72 8.53 28.35 -22.84
N ILE A 73 9.30 28.26 -21.74
CA ILE A 73 9.71 26.99 -21.11
C ILE A 73 8.48 26.16 -20.75
N ASN A 74 7.48 26.75 -20.10
CA ASN A 74 6.34 26.00 -19.59
C ASN A 74 5.44 25.44 -20.69
N GLU A 75 5.14 26.22 -21.74
CA GLU A 75 4.29 25.75 -22.84
C GLU A 75 5.00 24.75 -23.74
N THR A 76 6.26 25.02 -24.09
CA THR A 76 7.02 24.17 -25.02
C THR A 76 7.43 22.85 -24.37
N THR A 77 7.85 22.87 -23.10
CA THR A 77 8.20 21.65 -22.36
C THR A 77 6.98 20.76 -22.15
N LYS A 78 5.82 21.36 -21.86
CA LYS A 78 4.56 20.63 -21.70
C LYS A 78 4.16 19.87 -22.96
N SER A 79 4.29 20.47 -24.14
CA SER A 79 3.99 19.78 -25.41
C SER A 79 4.84 18.51 -25.59
N TYR A 80 6.14 18.57 -25.25
CA TYR A 80 7.00 17.39 -25.34
C TYR A 80 6.70 16.37 -24.24
N ASP A 81 6.35 16.82 -23.03
CA ASP A 81 5.93 15.92 -21.96
C ASP A 81 4.64 15.17 -22.35
N ASP A 82 3.67 15.84 -23.00
CA ASP A 82 2.46 15.22 -23.54
C ASP A 82 2.80 14.19 -24.65
N GLU A 83 3.79 14.47 -25.51
CA GLU A 83 4.28 13.51 -26.53
C GLU A 83 4.95 12.28 -25.91
N LEU A 84 5.78 12.47 -24.88
CA LEU A 84 6.41 11.37 -24.13
C LEU A 84 5.34 10.50 -23.45
N GLU A 85 4.34 11.13 -22.81
CA GLU A 85 3.24 10.42 -22.18
C GLU A 85 2.42 9.63 -23.21
N LYS A 86 2.21 10.18 -24.40
CA LYS A 86 1.54 9.49 -25.50
C LYS A 86 2.26 8.20 -25.91
N ARG A 87 3.60 8.23 -26.04
CA ARG A 87 4.40 7.04 -26.40
C ARG A 87 4.40 5.99 -25.30
N ARG A 88 4.46 6.43 -24.04
CA ARG A 88 4.30 5.55 -22.88
C ARG A 88 2.93 4.87 -22.87
N ASN A 89 1.85 5.63 -23.09
CA ASN A 89 0.49 5.10 -23.12
C ASN A 89 0.25 4.15 -24.30
N GLU A 90 0.88 4.40 -25.44
CA GLU A 90 0.88 3.49 -26.59
C GLU A 90 1.49 2.13 -26.19
N LEU A 91 2.66 2.13 -25.54
CA LEU A 91 3.31 0.88 -25.12
C LEU A 91 2.54 0.14 -24.02
N LEU A 92 1.91 0.87 -23.08
CA LEU A 92 1.01 0.28 -22.08
C LEU A 92 -0.21 -0.38 -22.73
N THR A 93 -0.77 0.23 -23.77
CA THR A 93 -1.90 -0.32 -24.53
C THR A 93 -1.50 -1.60 -25.24
N ILE A 94 -0.34 -1.58 -25.91
CA ILE A 94 0.25 -2.77 -26.55
C ILE A 94 0.45 -3.90 -25.54
N TYR A 95 1.01 -3.59 -24.36
CA TYR A 95 1.20 -4.58 -23.31
C TYR A 95 -0.14 -5.19 -22.86
N LYS A 96 -1.15 -4.36 -22.63
CA LYS A 96 -2.48 -4.77 -22.19
C LYS A 96 -3.16 -5.68 -23.20
N GLU A 97 -3.08 -5.34 -24.49
CA GLU A 97 -3.62 -6.17 -25.59
C GLU A 97 -2.89 -7.52 -25.68
N SER A 98 -1.56 -7.53 -25.54
CA SER A 98 -0.76 -8.75 -25.58
C SER A 98 -0.96 -9.68 -24.37
N HIS A 99 -1.49 -9.18 -23.25
CA HIS A 99 -1.58 -9.93 -21.99
C HIS A 99 -3.02 -10.10 -21.49
N ASN A 100 -3.98 -10.28 -22.40
CA ASN A 100 -5.39 -10.53 -22.10
C ASN A 100 -6.01 -9.47 -21.16
N GLY A 101 -5.67 -8.19 -21.37
CA GLY A 101 -6.21 -7.08 -20.59
C GLY A 101 -5.48 -6.81 -19.26
N LYS A 102 -4.41 -7.54 -18.94
CA LYS A 102 -3.61 -7.27 -17.74
C LYS A 102 -2.79 -5.99 -17.89
N GLU A 103 -2.88 -5.12 -16.89
CA GLU A 103 -2.13 -3.86 -16.87
C GLU A 103 -0.71 -4.07 -16.33
N ALA A 104 0.25 -3.33 -16.90
CA ALA A 104 1.60 -3.28 -16.36
C ALA A 104 1.61 -2.42 -15.09
N LYS A 105 1.97 -3.01 -13.96
CA LYS A 105 2.17 -2.25 -12.71
C LYS A 105 3.40 -1.37 -12.84
N GLU A 106 3.22 -0.06 -12.82
CA GLU A 106 4.29 0.93 -13.05
C GLU A 106 4.66 1.73 -11.80
N SER A 107 3.67 2.15 -11.01
CA SER A 107 3.86 3.02 -9.83
C SER A 107 4.90 2.48 -8.85
N ASP A 108 4.88 1.17 -8.65
CA ASP A 108 5.71 0.48 -7.65
C ASP A 108 7.16 0.32 -8.12
N TYR A 109 7.41 0.47 -9.42
CA TYR A 109 8.71 0.22 -10.05
C TYR A 109 9.55 1.48 -10.25
N VAL A 110 8.99 2.69 -10.15
CA VAL A 110 9.74 3.95 -10.35
C VAL A 110 10.95 4.04 -9.40
N PHE A 111 10.70 3.82 -8.11
CA PHE A 111 11.75 3.88 -7.08
C PHE A 111 12.74 2.72 -7.23
N LEU A 112 12.25 1.52 -7.54
CA LEU A 112 13.09 0.34 -7.75
C LEU A 112 14.03 0.53 -8.95
N TYR A 113 13.51 1.06 -10.05
CA TYR A 113 14.28 1.35 -11.25
C TYR A 113 15.39 2.36 -10.96
N TYR A 114 15.07 3.44 -10.24
CA TYR A 114 16.06 4.44 -9.83
C TYR A 114 17.21 3.80 -9.05
N ILE A 115 16.88 2.99 -8.03
CA ILE A 115 17.87 2.30 -7.20
C ILE A 115 18.76 1.40 -8.06
N LEU A 116 18.17 0.56 -8.90
CA LEU A 116 18.92 -0.47 -9.62
C LEU A 116 19.83 0.09 -10.71
N ASN A 117 19.47 1.22 -11.33
CA ASN A 117 20.18 1.74 -12.50
C ASN A 117 21.09 2.93 -12.18
N TYR A 118 20.82 3.70 -11.12
CA TYR A 118 21.52 4.95 -10.85
C TYR A 118 22.34 4.97 -9.55
N LEU A 119 22.20 3.96 -8.68
CA LEU A 119 23.05 3.84 -7.48
C LEU A 119 24.28 2.96 -7.75
N PRO A 120 25.40 3.20 -7.06
CA PRO A 120 26.57 2.34 -7.18
C PRO A 120 26.30 0.96 -6.56
N HIS A 121 26.86 -0.07 -7.18
CA HIS A 121 26.64 -1.50 -6.85
C HIS A 121 26.72 -1.82 -5.35
N GLY A 122 27.64 -1.21 -4.59
CA GLY A 122 27.76 -1.41 -3.14
C GLY A 122 26.57 -0.86 -2.34
N ILE A 123 26.02 0.29 -2.74
CA ILE A 123 24.87 0.91 -2.09
C ILE A 123 23.59 0.16 -2.44
N ILE A 124 23.46 -0.35 -3.66
CA ILE A 124 22.33 -1.20 -4.06
C ILE A 124 22.23 -2.41 -3.13
N GLY A 125 23.33 -3.13 -2.94
CA GLY A 125 23.37 -4.30 -2.05
C GLY A 125 23.00 -3.93 -0.61
N LEU A 126 23.57 -2.84 -0.07
CA LEU A 126 23.24 -2.35 1.26
C LEU A 126 21.75 -2.02 1.40
N LEU A 127 21.18 -1.33 0.42
CA LEU A 127 19.79 -0.91 0.44
C LEU A 127 18.84 -2.12 0.40
N LEU A 128 19.14 -3.12 -0.44
CA LEU A 128 18.39 -4.37 -0.48
C LEU A 128 18.45 -5.09 0.88
N CYS A 129 19.62 -5.15 1.51
CA CYS A 129 19.74 -5.70 2.86
C CYS A 129 18.88 -4.95 3.88
N VAL A 130 18.85 -3.61 3.84
CA VAL A 130 18.03 -2.78 4.75
C VAL A 130 16.54 -3.02 4.51
N ILE A 131 16.09 -3.06 3.26
CA ILE A 131 14.68 -3.30 2.91
C ILE A 131 14.25 -4.69 3.40
N ILE A 132 15.04 -5.72 3.11
CA ILE A 132 14.76 -7.10 3.53
C ILE A 132 14.76 -7.20 5.05
N SER A 133 15.75 -6.60 5.73
CA SER A 133 15.84 -6.59 7.19
C SER A 133 14.65 -5.88 7.83
N ALA A 134 14.21 -4.74 7.27
CA ALA A 134 13.06 -4.01 7.76
C ALA A 134 11.75 -4.81 7.59
N ALA A 135 11.57 -5.43 6.41
CA ALA A 135 10.42 -6.29 6.14
C ALA A 135 10.39 -7.50 7.08
N MET A 136 11.51 -8.21 7.23
CA MET A 136 11.63 -9.35 8.15
C MET A 136 11.36 -8.94 9.60
N SER A 137 11.85 -7.77 10.04
CA SER A 137 11.59 -7.26 11.38
C SER A 137 10.10 -7.02 11.64
N SER A 138 9.37 -6.36 10.72
CA SER A 138 7.93 -6.12 10.87
C SER A 138 7.15 -7.43 10.86
N THR A 139 7.40 -8.28 9.86
CA THR A 139 6.69 -9.55 9.70
C THR A 139 6.92 -10.49 10.88
N SER A 140 8.15 -10.55 11.43
CA SER A 140 8.43 -11.36 12.62
C SER A 140 7.64 -10.86 13.85
N GLY A 141 7.51 -9.55 14.02
CA GLY A 141 6.70 -8.94 15.07
C GLY A 141 5.22 -9.27 14.94
N GLU A 142 4.67 -9.15 13.74
CA GLU A 142 3.25 -9.43 13.44
C GLU A 142 2.90 -10.90 13.66
N ILE A 143 3.70 -11.84 13.12
CA ILE A 143 3.48 -13.28 13.31
C ILE A 143 3.61 -13.65 14.79
N ASN A 144 4.58 -13.07 15.50
CA ASN A 144 4.75 -13.31 16.93
C ASN A 144 3.56 -12.78 17.74
N ALA A 145 3.04 -11.60 17.41
CA ALA A 145 1.85 -11.05 18.05
C ALA A 145 0.61 -11.94 17.78
N LEU A 146 0.40 -12.39 16.55
CA LEU A 146 -0.69 -13.31 16.19
C LEU A 146 -0.59 -14.64 16.95
N ALA A 147 0.61 -15.22 17.05
CA ALA A 147 0.85 -16.44 17.81
C ALA A 147 0.58 -16.23 19.31
N ALA A 148 1.05 -15.13 19.89
CA ALA A 148 0.84 -14.79 21.31
C ALA A 148 -0.65 -14.61 21.63
N THR A 149 -1.37 -13.81 20.83
CA THR A 149 -2.82 -13.61 20.94
C THR A 149 -3.56 -14.94 20.80
N SER A 150 -3.17 -15.79 19.84
CA SER A 150 -3.78 -17.12 19.65
C SER A 150 -3.61 -18.02 20.89
N ILE A 151 -2.44 -17.99 21.53
CA ILE A 151 -2.20 -18.75 22.76
C ILE A 151 -2.99 -18.18 23.93
N ILE A 152 -2.87 -16.89 24.19
CA ILE A 152 -3.40 -16.28 25.40
C ILE A 152 -4.94 -16.22 25.35
N ASP A 153 -5.49 -15.75 24.23
CA ASP A 153 -6.92 -15.48 24.12
C ASP A 153 -7.76 -16.69 23.71
N PHE A 154 -7.19 -17.64 22.96
CA PHE A 154 -7.90 -18.85 22.54
C PHE A 154 -7.42 -20.08 23.31
N TYR A 155 -6.14 -20.45 23.19
CA TYR A 155 -5.66 -21.74 23.72
C TYR A 155 -5.72 -21.83 25.26
N LYS A 156 -5.27 -20.78 25.96
CA LYS A 156 -5.25 -20.74 27.43
C LYS A 156 -6.63 -20.43 28.02
N ARG A 157 -7.38 -19.51 27.38
CA ARG A 157 -8.67 -19.04 27.89
C ARG A 157 -9.84 -19.99 27.63
N LEU A 158 -9.88 -20.67 26.47
CA LEU A 158 -10.95 -21.61 26.10
C LEU A 158 -10.60 -23.06 26.40
N GLY A 159 -9.30 -23.40 26.45
CA GLY A 159 -8.80 -24.76 26.65
C GLY A 159 -8.49 -25.07 28.10
N ASN A 160 -7.20 -24.97 28.48
CA ASN A 160 -6.73 -25.31 29.82
C ASN A 160 -5.88 -24.15 30.39
N PRO A 161 -6.31 -23.49 31.47
CA PRO A 161 -5.59 -22.34 32.03
C PRO A 161 -4.22 -22.71 32.66
N ASP A 162 -4.05 -23.96 33.10
CA ASP A 162 -2.85 -24.46 33.81
C ASP A 162 -1.93 -25.29 32.91
N ILE A 163 -1.65 -24.79 31.70
CA ILE A 163 -0.71 -25.45 30.78
C ILE A 163 0.73 -25.31 31.31
N GLN A 164 1.45 -26.43 31.35
CA GLN A 164 2.89 -26.44 31.63
C GLN A 164 3.67 -25.60 30.61
N ALA A 165 4.65 -24.83 31.08
CA ALA A 165 5.44 -23.90 30.26
C ALA A 165 6.06 -24.54 29.01
N HIS A 166 6.51 -25.81 29.11
CA HIS A 166 7.07 -26.54 27.97
C HIS A 166 6.05 -26.74 26.84
N ARG A 167 4.83 -27.14 27.18
CA ARG A 167 3.75 -27.35 26.21
C ARG A 167 3.25 -26.03 25.63
N GLN A 168 3.23 -24.96 26.43
CA GLN A 168 2.92 -23.62 25.95
C GLN A 168 3.93 -23.15 24.90
N LEU A 169 5.22 -23.34 25.14
CA LEU A 169 6.28 -22.98 24.18
C LEU A 169 6.15 -23.77 22.87
N LEU A 170 5.87 -25.07 22.96
CA LEU A 170 5.70 -25.92 21.77
C LEU A 170 4.50 -25.47 20.93
N MET A 171 3.36 -25.19 21.58
CA MET A 171 2.17 -24.67 20.89
C MET A 171 2.41 -23.26 20.32
N SER A 172 3.21 -22.43 20.98
CA SER A 172 3.61 -21.12 20.45
C SER A 172 4.36 -21.25 19.15
N LYS A 173 5.38 -22.11 19.10
CA LYS A 173 6.15 -22.35 17.87
C LYS A 173 5.27 -22.90 16.74
N LEU A 174 4.35 -23.81 17.06
CA LEU A 174 3.41 -24.37 16.09
C LEU A 174 2.49 -23.27 15.52
N LEU A 175 1.93 -22.41 16.37
CA LEU A 175 1.07 -21.31 15.93
C LEU A 175 1.85 -20.28 15.11
N THR A 176 3.08 -19.92 15.50
CA THR A 176 3.97 -19.07 14.69
C THR A 176 4.18 -19.66 13.30
N PHE A 177 4.44 -20.97 13.21
CA PHE A 177 4.62 -21.65 11.94
C PHE A 177 3.34 -21.65 11.08
N LEU A 178 2.18 -21.94 11.69
CA LEU A 178 0.88 -21.92 11.00
C LEU A 178 0.52 -20.53 10.48
N TRP A 179 0.71 -19.49 11.29
CA TRP A 179 0.49 -18.10 10.86
C TRP A 179 1.46 -17.69 9.74
N GLY A 180 2.71 -18.16 9.79
CA GLY A 180 3.67 -17.98 8.69
C GLY A 180 3.21 -18.61 7.38
N ILE A 181 2.70 -19.85 7.41
CA ILE A 181 2.12 -20.50 6.22
C ILE A 181 0.93 -19.71 5.68
N LEU A 182 0.00 -19.31 6.56
CA LEU A 182 -1.15 -18.49 6.19
C LEU A 182 -0.72 -17.17 5.55
N ALA A 183 0.28 -16.49 6.10
CA ALA A 183 0.84 -15.27 5.54
C ALA A 183 1.41 -15.48 4.13
N ILE A 184 2.15 -16.58 3.90
CA ILE A 184 2.66 -16.94 2.57
C ILE A 184 1.51 -17.18 1.59
N LEU A 185 0.47 -17.91 1.99
CA LEU A 185 -0.70 -18.15 1.14
C LEU A 185 -1.39 -16.83 0.76
N PHE A 186 -1.60 -15.93 1.72
CA PHE A 186 -2.16 -14.60 1.44
C PHE A 186 -1.26 -13.76 0.53
N ALA A 187 0.06 -13.81 0.70
CA ALA A 187 1.00 -13.09 -0.15
C ALA A 187 0.94 -13.55 -1.62
N LEU A 188 0.68 -14.84 -1.87
CA LEU A 188 0.50 -15.36 -3.23
C LEU A 188 -0.77 -14.79 -3.90
N PHE A 189 -1.87 -14.63 -3.16
CA PHE A 189 -3.10 -14.02 -3.68
C PHE A 189 -3.01 -12.49 -3.81
N ALA A 190 -2.23 -11.83 -2.95
CA ALA A 190 -2.10 -10.37 -2.94
C ALA A 190 -1.53 -9.79 -4.24
N GLN A 191 -0.82 -10.60 -5.05
CA GLN A 191 -0.28 -10.17 -6.34
C GLN A 191 -1.38 -9.72 -7.33
N MET A 192 -2.61 -10.22 -7.18
CA MET A 192 -3.75 -9.89 -8.02
C MET A 192 -4.41 -8.53 -7.69
N VAL A 193 -4.02 -7.88 -6.60
CA VAL A 193 -4.55 -6.57 -6.20
C VAL A 193 -3.80 -5.47 -6.94
N GLU A 194 -4.52 -4.51 -7.55
CA GLU A 194 -3.93 -3.39 -8.29
C GLU A 194 -3.13 -2.46 -7.38
N ASN A 195 -3.75 -1.94 -6.32
CA ASN A 195 -3.10 -1.09 -5.32
C ASN A 195 -3.15 -1.73 -3.92
N LEU A 196 -2.03 -2.33 -3.51
CA LEU A 196 -1.94 -3.05 -2.24
C LEU A 196 -2.09 -2.11 -1.03
N ILE A 197 -1.54 -0.90 -1.11
CA ILE A 197 -1.61 0.10 -0.03
C ILE A 197 -3.07 0.51 0.19
N GLU A 198 -3.79 0.77 -0.89
CA GLU A 198 -5.21 1.11 -0.83
C GLU A 198 -6.03 -0.05 -0.25
N ALA A 199 -5.81 -1.28 -0.71
CA ALA A 199 -6.54 -2.45 -0.23
C ALA A 199 -6.34 -2.69 1.28
N VAL A 200 -5.10 -2.55 1.77
CA VAL A 200 -4.79 -2.67 3.21
C VAL A 200 -5.46 -1.55 4.00
N ASN A 201 -5.48 -0.33 3.49
CA ASN A 201 -6.14 0.79 4.16
C ASN A 201 -7.67 0.68 4.17
N ILE A 202 -8.28 0.16 3.11
CA ILE A 202 -9.71 -0.18 3.10
C ILE A 202 -10.01 -1.24 4.14
N LEU A 203 -9.24 -2.34 4.17
CA LEU A 203 -9.44 -3.40 5.14
C LEU A 203 -9.27 -2.87 6.57
N GLY A 204 -8.20 -2.10 6.81
CA GLY A 204 -7.95 -1.45 8.09
C GLY A 204 -9.08 -0.51 8.49
N SER A 205 -9.63 0.29 7.57
CA SER A 205 -10.68 1.25 7.90
C SER A 205 -12.01 0.63 8.31
N LEU A 206 -12.26 -0.62 7.90
CA LEU A 206 -13.44 -1.38 8.30
C LEU A 206 -13.37 -1.87 9.76
N PHE A 207 -12.17 -2.10 10.31
CA PHE A 207 -12.00 -2.68 11.64
C PHE A 207 -11.40 -1.72 12.67
N TYR A 208 -10.48 -0.84 12.27
CA TYR A 208 -9.75 0.01 13.21
C TYR A 208 -10.65 1.01 13.94
N GLY A 209 -11.68 1.53 13.27
CA GLY A 209 -12.65 2.45 13.88
C GLY A 209 -13.34 1.88 15.11
N THR A 210 -13.88 0.66 15.02
CA THR A 210 -14.61 0.04 16.13
C THR A 210 -13.68 -0.33 17.29
N ILE A 211 -12.48 -0.85 16.98
CA ILE A 211 -11.43 -1.14 17.97
C ILE A 211 -11.03 0.13 18.72
N LEU A 212 -10.78 1.23 17.99
CA LEU A 212 -10.46 2.53 18.57
C LEU A 212 -11.59 3.02 19.49
N GLY A 213 -12.85 2.89 19.08
CA GLY A 213 -14.01 3.26 19.89
C GLY A 213 -14.07 2.49 21.21
N VAL A 214 -13.80 1.18 21.20
CA VAL A 214 -13.71 0.36 22.41
C VAL A 214 -12.59 0.83 23.33
N PHE A 215 -11.40 1.10 22.78
CA PHE A 215 -10.27 1.63 23.55
C PHE A 215 -10.58 2.99 24.17
N LEU A 216 -11.14 3.92 23.41
CA LEU A 216 -11.52 5.25 23.92
C LEU A 216 -12.55 5.15 25.05
N LEU A 217 -13.55 4.27 24.93
CA LEU A 217 -14.50 4.01 26.01
C LEU A 217 -13.79 3.49 27.26
N ALA A 218 -12.85 2.55 27.11
CA ALA A 218 -12.12 1.98 28.23
C ALA A 218 -11.27 3.02 29.00
N PHE A 219 -10.65 3.97 28.29
CA PHE A 219 -9.82 5.02 28.91
C PHE A 219 -10.64 6.19 29.48
N PHE A 220 -11.62 6.69 28.72
CA PHE A 220 -12.28 7.97 29.03
C PHE A 220 -13.65 7.81 29.72
N PHE A 221 -14.33 6.67 29.58
CA PHE A 221 -15.72 6.50 30.03
C PHE A 221 -15.84 5.47 31.16
N LYS A 222 -15.51 5.89 32.39
CA LYS A 222 -15.54 5.05 33.61
C LYS A 222 -16.92 4.46 33.99
N ARG A 223 -18.01 4.92 33.35
CA ARG A 223 -19.39 4.59 33.73
C ARG A 223 -20.09 3.62 32.77
N VAL A 224 -19.43 3.17 31.70
CA VAL A 224 -20.03 2.30 30.68
C VAL A 224 -19.78 0.84 31.03
N THR A 225 -20.84 0.01 31.00
CA THR A 225 -20.72 -1.42 31.33
C THR A 225 -20.11 -2.23 30.19
N ALA A 226 -19.32 -3.27 30.52
CA ALA A 226 -18.70 -4.15 29.52
C ALA A 226 -19.70 -4.77 28.53
N ARG A 227 -20.91 -5.11 29.00
CA ARG A 227 -21.98 -5.63 28.13
C ARG A 227 -22.46 -4.59 27.12
N SER A 228 -22.59 -3.32 27.52
CA SER A 228 -22.98 -2.23 26.63
C SER A 228 -21.91 -2.00 25.55
N VAL A 229 -20.63 -2.02 25.94
CA VAL A 229 -19.51 -1.91 25.00
C VAL A 229 -19.51 -3.06 23.99
N PHE A 230 -19.71 -4.30 24.45
CA PHE A 230 -19.71 -5.46 23.58
C PHE A 230 -20.83 -5.41 22.53
N ILE A 231 -22.06 -5.08 22.95
CA ILE A 231 -23.19 -4.95 22.03
C ILE A 231 -22.94 -3.81 21.03
N ALA A 232 -22.49 -2.65 21.51
CA ALA A 232 -22.18 -1.50 20.67
C ALA A 232 -21.05 -1.79 19.66
N ALA A 233 -20.03 -2.54 20.05
CA ALA A 233 -18.95 -2.96 19.16
C ALA A 233 -19.47 -3.82 18.00
N ILE A 234 -20.29 -4.84 18.30
CA ILE A 234 -20.85 -5.73 17.27
C ILE A 234 -21.81 -4.97 16.36
N THR A 235 -22.73 -4.18 16.91
CA THR A 235 -23.71 -3.45 16.11
C THR A 235 -23.03 -2.39 15.23
N SER A 236 -22.07 -1.64 15.77
CA SER A 236 -21.31 -0.67 15.00
C SER A 236 -20.45 -1.32 13.91
N GLN A 237 -19.85 -2.48 14.19
CA GLN A 237 -19.07 -3.22 13.18
C GLN A 237 -19.96 -3.69 12.03
N LEU A 238 -21.14 -4.23 12.34
CA LEU A 238 -22.13 -4.61 11.33
C LEU A 238 -22.61 -3.41 10.52
N SER A 239 -22.89 -2.28 11.17
CA SER A 239 -23.27 -1.05 10.46
C SER A 239 -22.19 -0.56 9.50
N VAL A 240 -20.91 -0.60 9.90
CA VAL A 240 -19.79 -0.24 9.02
C VAL A 240 -19.72 -1.16 7.80
N PHE A 241 -19.89 -2.48 7.98
CA PHE A 241 -19.93 -3.40 6.84
C PHE A 241 -21.11 -3.17 5.91
N VAL A 242 -22.30 -2.91 6.46
CA VAL A 242 -23.49 -2.61 5.66
C VAL A 242 -23.30 -1.32 4.86
N LEU A 243 -22.76 -0.27 5.49
CA LEU A 243 -22.46 0.98 4.80
C LEU A 243 -21.45 0.80 3.68
N TYR A 244 -20.38 0.02 3.92
CA TYR A 244 -19.38 -0.28 2.90
C TYR A 244 -19.97 -1.04 1.70
N LEU A 245 -20.88 -2.00 1.95
CA LEU A 245 -21.52 -2.77 0.88
C LEU A 245 -22.54 -1.96 0.09
N LEU A 246 -23.30 -1.07 0.73
CA LEU A 246 -24.36 -0.29 0.09
C LEU A 246 -23.85 1.00 -0.57
N PHE A 247 -22.83 1.63 0.00
CA PHE A 247 -22.34 2.97 -0.40
C PHE A 247 -20.86 2.96 -0.80
N LYS A 248 -20.37 1.84 -1.35
CA LYS A 248 -18.96 1.59 -1.69
C LYS A 248 -18.26 2.74 -2.41
N ASN A 249 -18.99 3.46 -3.27
CA ASN A 249 -18.43 4.53 -4.12
C ASN A 249 -18.80 5.95 -3.64
N GLU A 250 -19.64 6.09 -2.61
CA GLU A 250 -20.09 7.40 -2.13
C GLU A 250 -19.34 7.86 -0.88
N ILE A 251 -18.78 6.91 -0.11
CA ILE A 251 -18.09 7.19 1.14
C ILE A 251 -16.62 6.80 0.99
N ALA A 252 -15.73 7.79 1.09
CA ALA A 252 -14.28 7.51 1.11
C ALA A 252 -13.93 6.57 2.27
N TYR A 253 -13.12 5.54 2.00
CA TYR A 253 -12.90 4.43 2.94
C TYR A 253 -12.43 4.87 4.33
N LEU A 254 -11.66 5.96 4.45
CA LEU A 254 -11.20 6.49 5.73
C LEU A 254 -12.33 6.94 6.67
N TRP A 255 -13.48 7.36 6.14
CA TRP A 255 -14.63 7.76 6.96
C TRP A 255 -15.23 6.60 7.76
N HIS A 256 -15.05 5.37 7.31
CA HIS A 256 -15.50 4.17 8.03
C HIS A 256 -14.83 4.06 9.41
N ASN A 257 -13.61 4.58 9.58
CA ASN A 257 -12.96 4.65 10.89
C ASN A 257 -13.72 5.57 11.86
N VAL A 258 -14.09 6.77 11.38
CA VAL A 258 -14.80 7.76 12.19
C VAL A 258 -16.19 7.25 12.54
N ILE A 259 -16.91 6.71 11.55
CA ILE A 259 -18.25 6.16 11.73
C ILE A 259 -18.22 4.99 12.71
N GLY A 260 -17.28 4.06 12.56
CA GLY A 260 -17.12 2.93 13.47
C GLY A 260 -16.80 3.36 14.90
N CYS A 261 -15.87 4.31 15.06
CA CYS A 261 -15.50 4.82 16.38
C CYS A 261 -16.66 5.55 17.07
N ALA A 262 -17.29 6.50 16.36
CA ALA A 262 -18.42 7.25 16.87
C ALA A 262 -19.63 6.34 17.17
N GLY A 263 -19.91 5.38 16.29
CA GLY A 263 -20.98 4.41 16.46
C GLY A 263 -20.83 3.60 17.74
N VAL A 264 -19.62 3.08 18.01
CA VAL A 264 -19.34 2.36 19.27
C VAL A 264 -19.54 3.26 20.49
N ILE A 265 -19.01 4.48 20.48
CA ILE A 265 -19.12 5.40 21.63
C ILE A 265 -20.58 5.77 21.89
N ILE A 266 -21.30 6.22 20.86
CA ILE A 266 -22.69 6.68 20.96
C ILE A 266 -23.59 5.53 21.44
N LEU A 267 -23.52 4.37 20.78
CA LEU A 267 -24.35 3.22 21.13
C LEU A 267 -24.05 2.70 22.53
N ALA A 268 -22.77 2.63 22.93
CA ALA A 268 -22.40 2.15 24.26
C ALA A 268 -22.90 3.09 25.37
N VAL A 269 -22.82 4.41 25.16
CA VAL A 269 -23.33 5.41 26.11
C VAL A 269 -24.85 5.33 26.20
N LEU A 270 -25.57 5.27 25.07
CA LEU A 270 -27.04 5.14 25.04
C LEU A 270 -27.52 3.87 25.73
N LEU A 271 -26.88 2.73 25.45
CA LEU A 271 -27.18 1.44 26.10
C LEU A 271 -26.84 1.46 27.59
N SER A 272 -25.86 2.25 28.02
CA SER A 272 -25.51 2.40 29.43
C SER A 272 -26.47 3.31 30.20
N LEU A 273 -27.10 4.29 29.54
CA LEU A 273 -28.08 5.18 30.15
C LEU A 273 -29.45 4.51 30.36
N THR A 274 -29.84 3.63 29.45
CA THR A 274 -31.11 2.89 29.50
C THR A 274 -31.11 1.76 30.53
N LYS A 275 -29.94 1.22 30.86
CA LYS A 275 -29.81 0.16 31.88
C LYS A 275 -29.73 0.80 33.28
N LYS A 276 -30.89 0.90 33.95
CA LYS A 276 -30.99 1.37 35.35
C LYS A 276 -29.89 0.72 36.21
N ARG A 277 -29.09 1.56 36.87
CA ARG A 277 -28.10 1.17 37.89
C ARG A 277 -28.76 0.20 38.87
N LYS A 278 -28.27 -1.04 38.92
CA LYS A 278 -28.36 -1.89 40.10
C LYS A 278 -27.06 -1.74 40.87
#